data_AF-A0A243RN43-F1
#
_entry.id   AF-A0A243RN43-F1
#
_cell.length_a   1.000
_cell.length_b   1.000
_cell.length_c   1.000
_cell.angle_alpha   90.00
_cell.angle_beta   90.00
_cell.angle_gamma   90.00
#
_symmetry.space_group_name_H-M   'P 1'
#
loop_
_entity.id
_entity.type
_entity.pdbx_description
1 polymer ?
#
loop_
_entity_poly.entity_id
_entity_poly.type
_entity_poly.pdbx_seq_one_letter_code
_entity_poly.pdbx_strand_id
1 'polypeptide(L)'
;PPTSAPSPRPSPATRACLPDDPRHCYRVVPPRLAVDESLDGGRSWNTVWGVSEGREGVLRRHDDDNHKWPWQGSTAVAVQLVPDGHVVVAANGNDGIAVRDARGAWRRLGFSDEGFSADTAIPLRSPNVNLTTEYLVGLFTGLLALMVGLSAARRNSPQVSALSVTAYVLALIGFAVSVSYRSSLLAPLLILFGLACTLTAVVLTVAAAVRARVSARTALALAAIVACTSSSICWIFSGWVSGTPDDYSTAVLSAWLAGGAGVVASVLVGWRDARSAPGGPAA
;
A
#
# COMPACT_ATOMS: atom_id res chain seq x y z
N PRO A 1 22.50 -53.87 -17.76
CA PRO A 1 21.43 -52.90 -18.14
C PRO A 1 21.95 -51.45 -18.05
N PRO A 2 21.99 -50.70 -19.16
CA PRO A 2 22.40 -49.30 -19.12
C PRO A 2 21.33 -48.47 -18.40
N THR A 3 21.74 -47.76 -17.36
CA THR A 3 20.92 -46.81 -16.61
C THR A 3 20.59 -45.64 -17.53
N SER A 4 19.35 -45.56 -18.00
CA SER A 4 18.87 -44.42 -18.78
C SER A 4 18.96 -43.16 -17.91
N ALA A 5 19.74 -42.18 -18.36
CA ALA A 5 19.76 -40.87 -17.72
C ALA A 5 18.35 -40.26 -17.75
N PRO A 6 17.89 -39.62 -16.66
CA PRO A 6 16.58 -38.98 -16.62
C PRO A 6 16.51 -37.92 -17.72
N SER A 7 15.43 -37.95 -18.51
CA SER A 7 15.21 -36.95 -19.56
C SER A 7 15.16 -35.55 -18.93
N PRO A 8 15.78 -34.54 -19.56
CA PRO A 8 15.69 -33.17 -19.07
C PRO A 8 14.22 -32.74 -18.98
N ARG A 9 13.85 -32.11 -17.86
CA ARG A 9 12.48 -31.61 -17.68
C ARG A 9 12.18 -30.58 -18.77
N PRO A 10 11.03 -30.65 -19.45
CA PRO A 10 10.67 -29.66 -20.45
C PRO A 10 10.59 -28.28 -19.79
N SER A 11 11.15 -27.27 -20.47
CA SER A 11 11.04 -25.88 -20.03
C SER A 11 9.58 -25.44 -20.05
N PRO A 12 9.13 -24.60 -19.09
CA PRO A 12 7.77 -24.08 -19.09
C PRO A 12 7.45 -23.37 -20.41
N ALA A 13 6.36 -23.75 -21.07
CA ALA A 13 5.93 -23.12 -22.31
C ALA A 13 5.32 -21.75 -22.00
N THR A 14 5.98 -20.66 -22.41
CA THR A 14 5.48 -19.29 -22.21
C THR A 14 4.49 -18.85 -23.29
N ARG A 15 4.36 -19.66 -24.36
CA ARG A 15 3.45 -19.46 -25.48
C ARG A 15 2.92 -20.80 -25.96
N ALA A 16 1.64 -20.85 -26.32
CA ALA A 16 0.99 -22.01 -26.91
C ALA A 16 -0.03 -21.56 -27.96
N CYS A 17 -0.14 -22.29 -29.08
CA CYS A 17 -1.12 -22.01 -30.13
C CYS A 17 -2.09 -23.19 -30.28
N LEU A 18 -3.26 -22.95 -30.86
CA LEU A 18 -4.18 -24.02 -31.16
C LEU A 18 -3.57 -24.96 -32.22
N PRO A 19 -3.68 -26.29 -32.04
CA PRO A 19 -3.22 -27.25 -33.05
C PRO A 19 -3.90 -27.07 -34.42
N ASP A 20 -5.21 -26.79 -34.41
CA ASP A 20 -6.03 -26.70 -35.62
C ASP A 20 -6.05 -25.28 -36.22
N ASP A 21 -5.67 -24.27 -35.43
CA ASP A 21 -5.50 -22.89 -35.89
C ASP A 21 -4.20 -22.28 -35.34
N PRO A 22 -3.07 -22.43 -36.06
CA PRO A 22 -1.78 -21.94 -35.60
C PRO A 22 -1.68 -20.40 -35.58
N ARG A 23 -2.69 -19.68 -36.09
CA ARG A 23 -2.76 -18.21 -35.94
C ARG A 23 -3.32 -17.80 -34.58
N HIS A 24 -4.10 -18.66 -33.94
CA HIS A 24 -4.68 -18.40 -32.62
C HIS A 24 -3.72 -18.87 -31.53
N CYS A 25 -3.08 -17.92 -30.85
CA CYS A 25 -2.06 -18.18 -29.84
C CYS A 25 -2.34 -17.47 -28.52
N TYR A 26 -1.81 -18.05 -27.45
CA TYR A 26 -1.79 -17.48 -26.11
C TYR A 26 -0.35 -17.37 -25.61
N ARG A 27 -0.06 -16.34 -24.82
CA ARG A 27 1.21 -16.22 -24.10
C ARG A 27 1.00 -15.66 -22.69
N VAL A 28 1.86 -16.04 -21.77
CA VAL A 28 1.96 -15.37 -20.47
C VAL A 28 2.75 -14.05 -20.60
N VAL A 29 2.51 -13.12 -19.69
CA VAL A 29 3.16 -11.79 -19.70
C VAL A 29 3.97 -11.55 -18.41
N PRO A 30 5.10 -12.23 -18.16
CA PRO A 30 5.90 -11.97 -16.97
C PRO A 30 6.41 -10.52 -16.95
N PRO A 31 6.52 -9.87 -15.77
CA PRO A 31 6.24 -10.40 -14.42
C PRO A 31 4.76 -10.29 -14.00
N ARG A 32 3.86 -9.93 -14.91
CA ARG A 32 2.45 -9.70 -14.64
C ARG A 32 1.68 -11.01 -14.52
N LEU A 33 0.57 -10.96 -13.79
CA LEU A 33 -0.47 -11.98 -13.80
C LEU A 33 -1.41 -11.69 -14.96
N ALA A 34 -0.98 -12.05 -16.16
CA ALA A 34 -1.74 -11.81 -17.37
C ALA A 34 -1.45 -12.83 -18.46
N VAL A 35 -2.47 -13.04 -19.30
CA VAL A 35 -2.42 -13.84 -20.52
C VAL A 35 -2.87 -12.95 -21.68
N ASP A 36 -2.01 -12.87 -22.70
CA ASP A 36 -2.36 -12.27 -23.97
C ASP A 36 -2.83 -13.34 -24.96
N GLU A 37 -3.76 -12.95 -25.83
CA GLU A 37 -4.22 -13.69 -26.99
C GLU A 37 -3.79 -12.99 -28.28
N SER A 38 -3.48 -13.79 -29.28
CA SER A 38 -3.22 -13.35 -30.65
C SER A 38 -4.08 -14.16 -31.60
N LEU A 39 -4.63 -13.49 -32.61
CA LEU A 39 -5.41 -14.10 -33.70
C LEU A 39 -4.65 -14.08 -35.04
N ASP A 40 -3.40 -13.62 -35.06
CA ASP A 40 -2.60 -13.40 -36.26
C ASP A 40 -1.20 -14.06 -36.19
N GLY A 41 -1.08 -15.12 -35.39
CA GLY A 41 0.14 -15.88 -35.21
C GLY A 41 1.19 -15.17 -34.36
N GLY A 42 0.77 -14.22 -33.52
CA GLY A 42 1.61 -13.49 -32.58
C GLY A 42 2.16 -12.17 -33.11
N ARG A 43 1.59 -11.60 -34.18
CA ARG A 43 1.97 -10.26 -34.67
C ARG A 43 1.37 -9.17 -33.81
N SER A 44 0.12 -9.34 -33.38
CA SER A 44 -0.54 -8.52 -32.37
C SER A 44 -1.00 -9.36 -31.20
N TRP A 45 -1.06 -8.75 -30.02
CA TRP A 45 -1.40 -9.39 -28.77
C TRP A 45 -2.35 -8.49 -27.99
N ASN A 46 -3.42 -9.08 -27.45
CA ASN A 46 -4.40 -8.41 -26.62
C ASN A 46 -4.53 -9.16 -25.30
N THR A 47 -4.51 -8.45 -24.17
CA THR A 47 -4.70 -9.08 -22.86
C THR A 47 -6.15 -9.56 -22.72
N VAL A 48 -6.34 -10.88 -22.66
CA VAL A 48 -7.66 -11.52 -22.52
C VAL A 48 -7.98 -11.94 -21.11
N TRP A 49 -6.95 -12.01 -20.27
CA TRP A 49 -7.07 -12.21 -18.84
C TRP A 49 -5.91 -11.53 -18.14
N GLY A 50 -6.19 -10.91 -17.01
CA GLY A 50 -5.14 -10.45 -16.12
C GLY A 50 -5.67 -9.75 -14.88
N VAL A 51 -4.78 -9.61 -13.91
CA VAL A 51 -4.97 -8.76 -12.75
C VAL A 51 -4.49 -7.36 -13.11
N SER A 52 -5.15 -6.32 -12.59
CA SER A 52 -4.67 -4.96 -12.78
C SER A 52 -3.33 -4.75 -12.06
N GLU A 53 -2.48 -3.88 -12.58
CA GLU A 53 -1.15 -3.63 -12.00
C GLU A 53 -1.24 -3.17 -10.53
N GLY A 54 -2.28 -2.38 -10.20
CA GLY A 54 -2.58 -1.97 -8.84
C GLY A 54 -2.88 -3.15 -7.89
N ARG A 55 -3.67 -4.13 -8.35
CA ARG A 55 -3.96 -5.36 -7.58
C ARG A 55 -2.78 -6.33 -7.53
N GLU A 56 -1.96 -6.42 -8.58
CA GLU A 56 -0.71 -7.19 -8.53
C GLU A 56 0.23 -6.67 -7.44
N GLY A 57 0.28 -5.34 -7.24
CA GLY A 57 1.04 -4.73 -6.16
C GLY A 57 0.56 -5.13 -4.76
N VAL A 58 -0.72 -5.42 -4.59
CA VAL A 58 -1.30 -5.97 -3.35
C VAL A 58 -0.89 -7.43 -3.16
N LEU A 59 -1.01 -8.24 -4.21
CA LEU A 59 -0.66 -9.66 -4.15
C LEU A 59 0.83 -9.86 -3.86
N ARG A 60 1.70 -9.07 -4.49
CA ARG A 60 3.15 -9.12 -4.22
C ARG A 60 3.49 -8.82 -2.77
N ARG A 61 2.85 -7.81 -2.16
CA ARG A 61 3.04 -7.51 -0.73
C ARG A 61 2.54 -8.62 0.18
N HIS A 62 1.40 -9.21 -0.16
CA HIS A 62 0.86 -10.34 0.58
C HIS A 62 1.79 -11.55 0.53
N ASP A 63 2.44 -11.78 -0.61
CA ASP A 63 3.43 -12.83 -0.78
C ASP A 63 4.73 -12.54 -0.02
N ASP A 64 5.24 -11.31 -0.07
CA ASP A 64 6.46 -10.93 0.68
C ASP A 64 6.30 -11.14 2.20
N ASP A 65 5.09 -10.96 2.73
CA ASP A 65 4.79 -11.15 4.16
C ASP A 65 4.63 -12.63 4.55
N ASN A 66 4.19 -13.51 3.62
CA ASN A 66 3.78 -14.88 3.94
C ASN A 66 4.66 -15.98 3.33
N HIS A 67 5.38 -15.69 2.23
CA HIS A 67 6.10 -16.69 1.45
C HIS A 67 7.60 -16.38 1.38
N LYS A 68 8.41 -17.44 1.43
CA LYS A 68 9.88 -17.34 1.29
C LYS A 68 10.34 -17.14 -0.15
N TRP A 69 9.43 -17.26 -1.12
CA TRP A 69 9.75 -17.25 -2.55
C TRP A 69 9.35 -15.91 -3.16
N PRO A 70 10.18 -15.35 -4.05
CA PRO A 70 9.85 -14.10 -4.72
C PRO A 70 8.58 -14.28 -5.55
N TRP A 71 7.79 -13.20 -5.64
CA TRP A 71 6.62 -13.13 -6.51
C TRP A 71 6.94 -13.59 -7.94
N GLN A 72 6.14 -14.52 -8.44
CA GLN A 72 6.18 -14.99 -9.81
C GLN A 72 4.80 -14.74 -10.43
N GLY A 73 4.74 -13.87 -11.43
CA GLY A 73 3.52 -13.69 -12.24
C GLY A 73 3.19 -14.94 -13.05
N SER A 74 2.52 -14.77 -14.19
CA SER A 74 2.22 -15.89 -15.07
C SER A 74 3.49 -16.44 -15.72
N THR A 75 3.80 -17.73 -15.52
CA THR A 75 5.07 -18.36 -15.91
C THR A 75 4.94 -19.36 -17.06
N ALA A 76 3.76 -19.95 -17.25
CA ALA A 76 3.52 -20.92 -18.31
C ALA A 76 2.07 -20.87 -18.80
N VAL A 77 1.83 -21.28 -20.04
CA VAL A 77 0.49 -21.45 -20.61
C VAL A 77 0.40 -22.78 -21.37
N ALA A 78 -0.76 -23.42 -21.26
CA ALA A 78 -1.13 -24.60 -22.01
C ALA A 78 -2.51 -24.39 -22.66
N VAL A 79 -2.70 -24.99 -23.82
CA VAL A 79 -3.94 -24.92 -24.60
C VAL A 79 -4.36 -26.33 -24.97
N GLN A 80 -5.64 -26.65 -24.78
CA GLN A 80 -6.19 -27.96 -25.08
C GLN A 80 -7.52 -27.84 -25.84
N LEU A 81 -7.63 -28.51 -26.99
CA LEU A 81 -8.88 -28.63 -27.73
C LEU A 81 -9.88 -29.51 -26.98
N VAL A 82 -11.15 -29.12 -27.00
CA VAL A 82 -12.29 -29.85 -26.44
C VAL A 82 -13.47 -29.78 -27.42
N PRO A 83 -14.50 -30.63 -27.32
CA PRO A 83 -15.56 -30.71 -28.34
C PRO A 83 -16.25 -29.38 -28.70
N ASP A 84 -16.33 -28.44 -27.76
CA ASP A 84 -17.01 -27.15 -27.93
C ASP A 84 -16.05 -25.95 -28.02
N GLY A 85 -14.75 -26.18 -28.27
CA GLY A 85 -13.75 -25.11 -28.39
C GLY A 85 -12.39 -25.51 -27.80
N HIS A 86 -11.86 -24.69 -26.92
CA HIS A 86 -10.59 -24.98 -26.25
C HIS A 86 -10.50 -24.38 -24.86
N VAL A 87 -9.73 -25.05 -24.02
CA VAL A 87 -9.37 -24.63 -22.67
C VAL A 87 -7.97 -24.03 -22.70
N VAL A 88 -7.78 -22.94 -21.95
CA VAL A 88 -6.46 -22.35 -21.73
C VAL A 88 -6.15 -22.40 -20.24
N VAL A 89 -4.98 -22.87 -19.88
CA VAL A 89 -4.52 -22.89 -18.48
C VAL A 89 -3.22 -22.10 -18.40
N ALA A 90 -3.17 -21.09 -17.54
CA ALA A 90 -1.97 -20.35 -17.24
C ALA A 90 -1.52 -20.63 -15.80
N ALA A 91 -0.24 -20.95 -15.63
CA ALA A 91 0.39 -21.09 -14.32
C ALA A 91 0.80 -19.71 -13.80
N ASN A 92 0.35 -19.36 -12.60
CA ASN A 92 0.46 -18.03 -12.01
C ASN A 92 1.38 -17.98 -10.78
N GLY A 93 2.42 -18.82 -10.76
CA GLY A 93 3.35 -18.89 -9.64
C GLY A 93 2.66 -19.28 -8.33
N ASN A 94 2.85 -18.48 -7.28
CA ASN A 94 2.26 -18.71 -5.95
C ASN A 94 0.75 -18.49 -5.92
N ASP A 95 0.21 -17.80 -6.92
CA ASP A 95 -1.21 -17.45 -7.00
C ASP A 95 -2.11 -18.62 -7.45
N GLY A 96 -1.51 -19.70 -7.96
CA GLY A 96 -2.21 -20.87 -8.49
C GLY A 96 -2.26 -20.87 -10.03
N ILE A 97 -3.47 -20.99 -10.58
CA ILE A 97 -3.71 -21.04 -12.04
C ILE A 97 -4.85 -20.13 -12.48
N ALA A 98 -4.83 -19.72 -13.74
CA ALA A 98 -5.98 -19.16 -14.43
C ALA A 98 -6.47 -20.12 -15.52
N VAL A 99 -7.77 -20.36 -15.57
CA VAL A 99 -8.40 -21.29 -16.51
C VAL A 99 -9.44 -20.56 -17.34
N ARG A 100 -9.26 -20.55 -18.66
CA ARG A 100 -10.29 -20.19 -19.64
C ARG A 100 -11.06 -21.45 -20.00
N ASP A 101 -12.37 -21.45 -19.82
CA ASP A 101 -13.22 -22.55 -20.28
C ASP A 101 -13.48 -22.47 -21.80
N ALA A 102 -14.14 -23.51 -22.34
CA ALA A 102 -14.50 -23.59 -23.76
C ALA A 102 -15.41 -22.45 -24.22
N ARG A 103 -16.19 -21.85 -23.30
CA ARG A 103 -17.07 -20.71 -23.57
C ARG A 103 -16.34 -19.37 -23.52
N GLY A 104 -15.07 -19.38 -23.14
CA GLY A 104 -14.20 -18.21 -23.06
C GLY A 104 -14.24 -17.47 -21.72
N ALA A 105 -14.90 -18.02 -20.71
CA ALA A 105 -14.90 -17.41 -19.38
C ALA A 105 -13.61 -17.80 -18.63
N TRP A 106 -12.99 -16.80 -17.99
CA TRP A 106 -11.79 -17.01 -17.18
C TRP A 106 -12.12 -17.15 -15.70
N ARG A 107 -11.44 -18.07 -15.03
CA ARG A 107 -11.49 -18.27 -13.57
C ARG A 107 -10.08 -18.34 -13.01
N ARG A 108 -9.85 -17.67 -11.88
CA ARG A 108 -8.61 -17.73 -11.11
C ARG A 108 -8.80 -18.71 -9.97
N LEU A 109 -7.88 -19.66 -9.83
CA LEU A 109 -7.94 -20.75 -8.87
C LEU A 109 -6.64 -20.80 -8.07
N GLY A 110 -6.73 -20.77 -6.75
CA GLY A 110 -5.58 -20.93 -5.85
C GLY A 110 -5.30 -22.39 -5.51
N PHE A 111 -4.23 -22.62 -4.75
CA PHE A 111 -3.88 -23.94 -4.24
C PHE A 111 -4.78 -24.35 -3.06
N SER A 112 -5.13 -25.63 -2.98
CA SER A 112 -5.87 -26.25 -1.89
C SER A 112 -5.38 -27.68 -1.68
N ASP A 113 -5.73 -28.31 -0.57
CA ASP A 113 -5.34 -29.70 -0.29
C ASP A 113 -5.91 -30.70 -1.30
N GLU A 114 -7.05 -30.36 -1.92
CA GLU A 114 -7.74 -31.18 -2.93
C GLU A 114 -7.38 -30.80 -4.39
N GLY A 115 -6.46 -29.84 -4.59
CA GLY A 115 -6.06 -29.35 -5.91
C GLY A 115 -6.28 -27.85 -6.07
N PHE A 116 -6.98 -27.42 -7.12
CA PHE A 116 -7.22 -26.01 -7.42
C PHE A 116 -8.66 -25.59 -7.14
N SER A 117 -8.86 -24.50 -6.40
CA SER A 117 -10.17 -23.97 -6.07
C SER A 117 -10.25 -22.46 -6.23
N ALA A 118 -11.42 -21.95 -6.61
CA ALA A 118 -11.65 -20.51 -6.70
C ALA A 118 -11.65 -19.85 -5.31
N ASP A 119 -12.11 -20.58 -4.29
CA ASP A 119 -12.24 -20.05 -2.92
C ASP A 119 -10.90 -19.92 -2.20
N THR A 120 -9.87 -20.60 -2.70
CA THR A 120 -8.50 -20.53 -2.16
C THR A 120 -7.59 -19.60 -2.95
N ALA A 121 -8.09 -18.95 -4.01
CA ALA A 121 -7.34 -17.91 -4.70
C ALA A 121 -7.09 -16.73 -3.75
N ILE A 122 -5.86 -16.21 -3.71
CA ILE A 122 -5.50 -15.09 -2.82
C ILE A 122 -6.44 -13.92 -3.11
N PRO A 123 -7.21 -13.40 -2.15
CA PRO A 123 -8.17 -12.32 -2.45
C PRO A 123 -7.47 -11.10 -3.06
N LEU A 124 -7.96 -10.61 -4.21
CA LEU A 124 -7.49 -9.35 -4.81
C LEU A 124 -7.76 -8.14 -3.88
N ARG A 125 -8.72 -8.32 -2.97
CA ARG A 125 -9.01 -7.44 -1.84
C ARG A 125 -8.61 -8.19 -0.58
N SER A 126 -7.41 -7.92 -0.07
CA SER A 126 -6.89 -8.64 1.08
C SER A 126 -6.85 -7.72 2.31
N PRO A 127 -7.79 -7.83 3.26
CA PRO A 127 -7.78 -7.00 4.47
C PRO A 127 -6.54 -7.23 5.35
N ASN A 128 -5.76 -8.27 5.05
CA ASN A 128 -4.60 -8.71 5.81
C ASN A 128 -3.27 -8.13 5.30
N VAL A 129 -3.30 -7.18 4.34
CA VAL A 129 -2.08 -6.44 3.97
C VAL A 129 -1.61 -5.61 5.16
N ASN A 130 -0.33 -5.70 5.49
CA ASN A 130 0.24 -4.94 6.59
C ASN A 130 0.33 -3.44 6.25
N LEU A 131 -0.66 -2.66 6.71
CA LEU A 131 -0.71 -1.20 6.55
C LEU A 131 -0.04 -0.42 7.70
N THR A 132 0.78 -1.08 8.51
CA THR A 132 1.37 -0.43 9.69
C THR A 132 2.22 0.78 9.30
N THR A 133 2.92 0.76 8.16
CA THR A 133 3.74 1.91 7.70
C THR A 133 2.84 3.09 7.36
N GLU A 134 1.80 2.84 6.59
CA GLU A 134 0.83 3.81 6.12
C GLU A 134 0.07 4.45 7.28
N TYR A 135 -0.31 3.66 8.30
CA TYR A 135 -0.94 4.17 9.51
C TYR A 135 0.00 5.00 10.38
N LEU A 136 1.28 4.63 10.50
CA LEU A 136 2.27 5.47 11.15
C LEU A 136 2.45 6.79 10.40
N VAL A 137 2.54 6.77 9.07
CA VAL A 137 2.60 8.00 8.26
C VAL A 137 1.40 8.90 8.52
N GLY A 138 0.19 8.33 8.58
CA GLY A 138 -1.02 9.06 8.96
C GLY A 138 -0.89 9.75 10.32
N LEU A 139 -0.49 8.99 11.35
CA LEU A 139 -0.30 9.50 12.71
C LEU A 139 0.74 10.63 12.77
N PHE A 140 1.91 10.44 12.17
CA PHE A 140 2.99 11.43 12.18
C PHE A 140 2.63 12.68 11.38
N THR A 141 1.87 12.55 10.30
CA THR A 141 1.36 13.70 9.54
C THR A 141 0.35 14.50 10.36
N GLY A 142 -0.54 13.84 11.10
CA GLY A 142 -1.42 14.49 12.07
C GLY A 142 -0.63 15.24 13.15
N LEU A 143 0.38 14.59 13.76
CA LEU A 143 1.24 15.24 14.74
C LEU A 143 1.97 16.46 14.16
N LEU A 144 2.52 16.35 12.94
CA LEU A 144 3.13 17.48 12.24
C LEU A 144 2.15 18.65 12.10
N ALA A 145 0.90 18.39 11.69
CA ALA A 145 -0.13 19.41 11.57
C ALA A 145 -0.38 20.12 12.92
N LEU A 146 -0.42 19.36 14.04
CA LEU A 146 -0.54 19.93 15.39
C LEU A 146 0.63 20.88 15.71
N MET A 147 1.86 20.41 15.48
CA MET A 147 3.08 21.17 15.79
C MET A 147 3.16 22.48 15.04
N VAL A 148 2.84 22.43 13.74
CA VAL A 148 2.81 23.60 12.88
C VAL A 148 1.71 24.57 13.31
N GLY A 149 0.52 24.08 13.65
CA GLY A 149 -0.58 24.90 14.15
C GLY A 149 -0.25 25.62 15.46
N LEU A 150 0.36 24.93 16.43
CA LEU A 150 0.80 25.53 17.70
C LEU A 150 1.92 26.55 17.49
N SER A 151 2.87 26.24 16.62
CA SER A 151 3.95 27.18 16.25
C SER A 151 3.38 28.44 15.59
N ALA A 152 2.39 28.28 14.70
CA ALA A 152 1.69 29.37 14.03
C ALA A 152 0.89 30.24 15.02
N ALA A 153 0.27 29.63 16.04
CA ALA A 153 -0.43 30.36 17.11
C ALA A 153 0.48 31.24 17.96
N ARG A 154 1.79 30.92 18.01
CA ARG A 154 2.74 31.58 18.92
C ARG A 154 4.05 31.97 18.24
N ARG A 155 3.99 32.40 16.98
CA ARG A 155 5.15 32.88 16.20
C ARG A 155 6.01 33.97 16.89
N ASN A 156 5.47 34.66 17.89
CA ASN A 156 6.16 35.72 18.64
C ASN A 156 6.83 35.25 19.94
N SER A 157 6.77 33.95 20.29
CA SER A 157 7.36 33.42 21.52
C SER A 157 8.46 32.40 21.22
N PRO A 158 9.75 32.80 21.25
CA PRO A 158 10.86 31.93 20.85
C PRO A 158 11.00 30.68 21.72
N GLN A 159 10.60 30.74 23.00
CA GLN A 159 10.63 29.60 23.91
C GLN A 159 9.63 28.49 23.50
N VAL A 160 8.45 28.87 23.00
CA VAL A 160 7.43 27.92 22.53
C VAL A 160 7.90 27.26 21.23
N SER A 161 8.48 28.05 20.32
CA SER A 161 9.05 27.55 19.07
C SER A 161 10.16 26.51 19.32
N ALA A 162 11.04 26.73 20.30
CA ALA A 162 12.10 25.78 20.63
C ALA A 162 11.55 24.42 21.11
N LEU A 163 10.55 24.41 22.01
CA LEU A 163 9.91 23.17 22.46
C LEU A 163 9.22 22.44 21.31
N SER A 164 8.54 23.19 20.43
CA SER A 164 7.88 22.62 19.26
C SER A 164 8.87 21.99 18.27
N VAL A 165 10.01 22.65 18.02
CA VAL A 165 11.07 22.09 17.17
C VAL A 165 11.67 20.83 17.79
N THR A 166 12.00 20.83 19.08
CA THR A 166 12.53 19.65 19.76
C THR A 166 11.57 18.47 19.70
N ALA A 167 10.28 18.71 19.96
CA ALA A 167 9.26 17.67 19.87
C ALA A 167 9.12 17.13 18.43
N TYR A 168 9.25 17.98 17.41
CA TYR A 168 9.24 17.56 16.01
C TYR A 168 10.44 16.68 15.67
N VAL A 169 11.65 17.08 16.08
CA VAL A 169 12.88 16.29 15.85
C VAL A 169 12.78 14.93 16.53
N LEU A 170 12.28 14.86 17.76
CA LEU A 170 12.05 13.60 18.46
C LEU A 170 11.02 12.72 17.77
N ALA A 171 9.91 13.29 17.29
CA ALA A 171 8.91 12.56 16.52
C ALA A 171 9.50 12.00 15.22
N LEU A 172 10.29 12.81 14.49
CA LEU A 172 10.94 12.38 13.25
C LEU A 172 11.94 11.24 13.49
N ILE A 173 12.74 11.33 14.56
CA ILE A 173 13.66 10.25 14.95
C ILE A 173 12.87 8.98 15.29
N GLY A 174 11.81 9.11 16.10
CA GLY A 174 10.96 7.98 16.47
C GLY A 174 10.32 7.31 15.25
N PHE A 175 9.85 8.09 14.28
CA PHE A 175 9.32 7.60 13.02
C PHE A 175 10.38 6.88 12.19
N ALA A 176 11.53 7.53 11.96
CA ALA A 176 12.61 6.98 11.15
C ALA A 176 13.10 5.64 11.71
N VAL A 177 13.29 5.56 13.03
CA VAL A 177 13.66 4.32 13.73
C VAL A 177 12.58 3.24 13.57
N SER A 178 11.30 3.59 13.74
CA SER A 178 10.18 2.64 13.66
C SER A 178 9.97 2.06 12.25
N VAL A 179 10.31 2.82 11.20
CA VAL A 179 10.17 2.38 9.81
C VAL A 179 11.40 1.58 9.36
N SER A 180 12.61 2.01 9.73
CA SER A 180 13.85 1.50 9.13
C SER A 180 14.25 0.09 9.60
N TYR A 181 13.77 -0.36 10.76
CA TYR A 181 14.29 -1.56 11.42
C TYR A 181 13.26 -2.67 11.69
N ARG A 182 12.16 -2.70 10.92
CA ARG A 182 11.10 -3.70 11.13
C ARG A 182 11.53 -5.15 10.99
N SER A 183 12.52 -5.43 10.14
CA SER A 183 13.05 -6.77 9.90
C SER A 183 14.26 -7.13 10.78
N SER A 184 14.64 -6.27 11.72
CA SER A 184 15.78 -6.51 12.62
C SER A 184 15.37 -7.31 13.85
N LEU A 185 16.27 -8.13 14.40
CA LEU A 185 16.10 -8.74 15.73
C LEU A 185 15.92 -7.67 16.84
N LEU A 186 16.40 -6.45 16.61
CA LEU A 186 16.24 -5.31 17.52
C LEU A 186 14.94 -4.53 17.31
N ALA A 187 14.09 -4.95 16.36
CA ALA A 187 12.80 -4.30 16.07
C ALA A 187 11.97 -3.97 17.32
N PRO A 188 11.74 -4.88 18.30
CA PRO A 188 10.91 -4.55 19.46
C PRO A 188 11.51 -3.43 20.33
N LEU A 189 12.84 -3.41 20.53
CA LEU A 189 13.50 -2.35 21.27
C LEU A 189 13.42 -1.00 20.54
N LEU A 190 13.59 -1.02 19.21
CA LEU A 190 13.53 0.18 18.37
C LEU A 190 12.10 0.72 18.26
N ILE A 191 11.09 -0.15 18.23
CA ILE A 191 9.67 0.23 18.32
C ILE A 191 9.38 0.88 19.67
N LEU A 192 9.84 0.30 20.78
CA LEU A 192 9.68 0.88 22.12
C LEU A 192 10.36 2.26 22.22
N PHE A 193 11.56 2.40 21.64
CA PHE A 193 12.25 3.69 21.55
C PHE A 193 11.45 4.71 20.74
N GLY A 194 10.95 4.33 19.56
CA GLY A 194 10.10 5.19 18.73
C GLY A 194 8.82 5.63 19.43
N LEU A 195 8.17 4.73 20.16
CA LEU A 195 7.01 5.03 21.01
C LEU A 195 7.36 6.01 22.13
N ALA A 196 8.49 5.80 22.82
CA ALA A 196 8.96 6.70 23.86
C ALA A 196 9.25 8.12 23.33
N CYS A 197 9.91 8.23 22.17
CA CYS A 197 10.13 9.51 21.49
C CYS A 197 8.81 10.20 21.12
N THR A 198 7.85 9.44 20.58
CA THR A 198 6.53 9.97 20.20
C THR A 198 5.74 10.46 21.41
N LEU A 199 5.73 9.68 22.50
CA LEU A 199 5.06 10.06 23.74
C LEU A 199 5.70 11.31 24.36
N THR A 200 7.04 11.38 24.33
CA THR A 200 7.79 12.56 24.79
C THR A 200 7.42 13.79 23.93
N ALA A 201 7.34 13.63 22.61
CA ALA A 201 6.91 14.70 21.72
C ALA A 201 5.51 15.19 22.08
N VAL A 202 4.54 14.29 22.28
CA VAL A 202 3.18 14.66 22.70
C VAL A 202 3.17 15.43 24.02
N VAL A 203 3.92 14.96 25.03
CA VAL A 203 4.03 15.65 26.32
C VAL A 203 4.61 17.06 26.17
N LEU A 204 5.69 17.21 25.38
CA LEU A 204 6.29 18.52 25.10
C LEU A 204 5.32 19.44 24.36
N THR A 205 4.52 18.90 23.44
CA THR A 205 3.50 19.64 22.70
C THR A 205 2.37 20.13 23.59
N VAL A 206 1.87 19.27 24.48
CA VAL A 206 0.86 19.65 25.49
C VAL A 206 1.43 20.69 26.44
N ALA A 207 2.66 20.50 26.94
CA ALA A 207 3.33 21.47 27.80
C ALA A 207 3.51 22.82 27.09
N ALA A 208 3.90 22.81 25.81
CA ALA A 208 3.99 24.00 24.98
C ALA A 208 2.63 24.69 24.83
N ALA A 209 1.55 23.94 24.57
CA ALA A 209 0.19 24.46 24.43
C ALA A 209 -0.34 25.09 25.74
N VAL A 210 -0.08 24.45 26.88
CA VAL A 210 -0.46 24.95 28.22
C VAL A 210 0.32 26.21 28.56
N ARG A 211 1.65 26.22 28.38
CA ARG A 211 2.49 27.41 28.60
C ARG A 211 2.10 28.55 27.68
N ALA A 212 1.75 28.23 26.45
CA ALA A 212 1.25 29.17 25.47
C ALA A 212 -0.16 29.69 25.79
N ARG A 213 -0.87 29.19 26.81
CA ARG A 213 -2.26 29.60 27.11
C ARG A 213 -3.13 29.61 25.85
N VAL A 214 -2.99 28.57 25.00
CA VAL A 214 -3.80 28.44 23.79
C VAL A 214 -5.26 28.37 24.21
N SER A 215 -6.13 29.10 23.51
CA SER A 215 -7.55 29.07 23.84
C SER A 215 -8.09 27.64 23.70
N ALA A 216 -8.99 27.23 24.60
CA ALA A 216 -9.55 25.88 24.57
C ALA A 216 -10.21 25.56 23.21
N ARG A 217 -10.79 26.56 22.55
CA ARG A 217 -11.37 26.45 21.19
C ARG A 217 -10.30 26.12 20.16
N THR A 218 -9.16 26.81 20.18
CA THR A 218 -8.04 26.54 19.25
C THR A 218 -7.42 25.18 19.52
N ALA A 219 -7.23 24.81 20.79
CA ALA A 219 -6.73 23.48 21.14
C ALA A 219 -7.66 22.36 20.64
N LEU A 220 -8.98 22.50 20.83
CA LEU A 220 -9.98 21.55 20.33
C LEU A 220 -10.01 21.50 18.80
N ALA A 221 -9.93 22.65 18.12
CA ALA A 221 -9.90 22.70 16.66
C ALA A 221 -8.65 22.01 16.10
N LEU A 222 -7.48 22.25 16.68
CA LEU A 222 -6.25 21.57 16.29
C LEU A 222 -6.34 20.06 16.54
N ALA A 223 -6.85 19.63 17.70
CA ALA A 223 -7.06 18.21 17.98
C ALA A 223 -8.00 17.54 16.98
N ALA A 224 -9.09 18.22 16.59
CA ALA A 224 -10.01 17.74 15.57
C ALA A 224 -9.32 17.62 14.20
N ILE A 225 -8.50 18.60 13.80
CA ILE A 225 -7.73 18.54 12.54
C ILE A 225 -6.75 17.36 12.55
N VAL A 226 -6.06 17.12 13.67
CA VAL A 226 -5.18 15.95 13.83
C VAL A 226 -5.94 14.65 13.61
N ALA A 227 -7.06 14.48 14.31
CA ALA A 227 -7.89 13.28 14.20
C ALA A 227 -8.40 13.09 12.76
N CYS A 228 -8.97 14.14 12.16
CA CYS A 228 -9.48 14.09 10.78
C CYS A 228 -8.37 13.78 9.76
N THR A 229 -7.20 14.41 9.89
CA THR A 229 -6.07 14.20 8.97
C THR A 229 -5.57 12.75 9.05
N SER A 230 -5.31 12.26 10.27
CA SER A 230 -4.87 10.88 10.51
C SER A 230 -5.91 9.87 10.01
N SER A 231 -7.19 10.05 10.37
CA SER A 231 -8.27 9.15 9.95
C SER A 231 -8.47 9.15 8.44
N SER A 232 -8.37 10.30 7.77
CA SER A 232 -8.49 10.39 6.31
C SER A 232 -7.39 9.60 5.62
N ILE A 233 -6.14 9.72 6.09
CA ILE A 233 -5.01 8.96 5.54
C ILE A 233 -5.22 7.46 5.76
N CYS A 234 -5.61 7.04 6.97
CA CYS A 234 -5.92 5.63 7.24
C CYS A 234 -7.02 5.10 6.31
N TRP A 235 -8.13 5.84 6.17
CA TRP A 235 -9.23 5.46 5.29
C TRP A 235 -8.84 5.37 3.82
N ILE A 236 -7.99 6.27 3.31
CA ILE A 236 -7.48 6.21 1.94
C ILE A 236 -6.75 4.88 1.69
N PHE A 237 -5.86 4.48 2.61
CA PHE A 237 -5.11 3.23 2.45
C PHE A 237 -5.95 1.99 2.70
N SER A 238 -6.89 2.02 3.65
CA SER A 238 -7.88 0.95 3.82
C SER A 238 -8.77 0.81 2.58
N GLY A 239 -9.14 1.93 1.95
CA GLY A 239 -9.86 1.96 0.68
C GLY A 239 -9.05 1.34 -0.45
N TRP A 240 -7.78 1.69 -0.57
CA TRP A 240 -6.87 1.10 -1.56
C TRP A 240 -6.77 -0.43 -1.41
N VAL A 241 -6.63 -0.95 -0.18
CA VAL A 241 -6.64 -2.40 0.07
C VAL A 241 -7.99 -3.04 -0.32
N SER A 242 -9.08 -2.31 -0.12
CA SER A 242 -10.43 -2.72 -0.52
C SER A 242 -10.68 -2.61 -2.04
N GLY A 243 -9.74 -2.06 -2.82
CA GLY A 243 -9.80 -1.97 -4.27
C GLY A 243 -10.09 -0.57 -4.82
N THR A 244 -10.19 0.46 -3.98
CA THR A 244 -10.52 1.84 -4.39
C THR A 244 -9.69 2.88 -3.63
N PRO A 245 -8.69 3.51 -4.26
CA PRO A 245 -8.28 3.38 -5.67
C PRO A 245 -7.61 2.03 -5.97
N ASP A 246 -7.52 1.70 -7.26
CA ASP A 246 -6.82 0.48 -7.69
C ASP A 246 -5.30 0.61 -7.54
N ASP A 247 -4.74 1.75 -7.94
CA ASP A 247 -3.31 2.01 -7.88
C ASP A 247 -2.86 2.57 -6.52
N TYR A 248 -1.74 2.04 -6.02
CA TYR A 248 -1.13 2.52 -4.78
C TYR A 248 -0.62 3.95 -4.91
N SER A 249 -0.09 4.34 -6.07
CA SER A 249 0.38 5.71 -6.35
C SER A 249 -0.74 6.74 -6.18
N THR A 250 -1.96 6.41 -6.61
CA THR A 250 -3.16 7.24 -6.44
C THR A 250 -3.57 7.36 -4.98
N ALA A 251 -3.47 6.27 -4.21
CA ALA A 251 -3.71 6.28 -2.77
C ALA A 251 -2.68 7.17 -2.04
N VAL A 252 -1.41 7.04 -2.39
CA VAL A 252 -0.32 7.87 -1.87
C VAL A 252 -0.58 9.34 -2.20
N LEU A 253 -0.84 9.69 -3.46
CA LEU A 253 -1.13 11.07 -3.86
C LEU A 253 -2.31 11.66 -3.06
N SER A 254 -3.38 10.88 -2.90
CA SER A 254 -4.54 11.28 -2.09
C SER A 254 -4.17 11.53 -0.63
N ALA A 255 -3.34 10.67 -0.04
CA ALA A 255 -2.84 10.83 1.32
C ALA A 255 -1.95 12.09 1.48
N TRP A 256 -1.10 12.38 0.50
CA TRP A 256 -0.30 13.62 0.47
C TRP A 256 -1.18 14.87 0.42
N LEU A 257 -2.23 14.86 -0.41
CA LEU A 257 -3.18 15.96 -0.49
C LEU A 257 -3.95 16.15 0.83
N ALA A 258 -4.42 15.06 1.43
CA ALA A 258 -5.10 15.09 2.73
C ALA A 258 -4.17 15.61 3.85
N GLY A 259 -2.93 15.13 3.89
CA GLY A 259 -1.91 15.59 4.83
C GLY A 259 -1.58 17.07 4.66
N GLY A 260 -1.34 17.52 3.43
CA GLY A 260 -1.09 18.92 3.10
C GLY A 260 -2.25 19.83 3.50
N ALA A 261 -3.48 19.43 3.21
CA ALA A 261 -4.69 20.16 3.63
C ALA A 261 -4.79 20.27 5.15
N GLY A 262 -4.51 19.18 5.88
CA GLY A 262 -4.48 19.19 7.35
C GLY A 262 -3.45 20.16 7.93
N VAL A 263 -2.23 20.17 7.39
CA VAL A 263 -1.18 21.12 7.80
C VAL A 263 -1.61 22.57 7.53
N VAL A 264 -2.13 22.86 6.34
CA VAL A 264 -2.61 24.21 5.98
C VAL A 264 -3.75 24.65 6.91
N ALA A 265 -4.73 23.78 7.18
CA ALA A 265 -5.82 24.07 8.11
C ALA A 265 -5.30 24.42 9.52
N SER A 266 -4.33 23.64 10.02
CA SER A 266 -3.70 23.91 11.32
C SER A 266 -2.97 25.26 11.36
N VAL A 267 -2.24 25.63 10.30
CA VAL A 267 -1.60 26.96 10.18
C VAL A 267 -2.65 28.07 10.29
N LEU A 268 -3.74 27.96 9.52
CA LEU A 268 -4.79 28.97 9.47
C LEU A 268 -5.48 29.15 10.84
N VAL A 269 -5.79 28.03 11.52
CA VAL A 269 -6.35 28.04 12.87
C VAL A 269 -5.38 28.70 13.86
N GLY A 270 -4.10 28.33 13.82
CA GLY A 270 -3.06 28.96 14.66
C GLY A 270 -2.95 30.46 14.41
N TRP A 271 -2.85 30.90 13.15
CA TRP A 271 -2.77 32.33 12.80
C TRP A 271 -3.99 33.14 13.22
N ARG A 272 -5.19 32.54 13.25
CA ARG A 272 -6.40 33.21 13.71
C ARG A 272 -6.38 33.43 15.23
N ASP A 273 -5.91 32.45 16.00
CA ASP A 273 -5.73 32.57 17.46
C ASP A 273 -4.71 33.65 17.80
N ALA A 274 -3.56 33.65 17.11
CA ALA A 274 -2.51 34.66 17.28
C ALA A 274 -3.01 36.10 17.07
N ARG A 275 -3.89 36.31 16.07
CA ARG A 275 -4.51 37.62 15.78
C ARG A 275 -5.56 38.05 16.80
N SER A 276 -6.19 37.10 17.48
CA SER A 276 -7.26 37.37 18.45
C SER A 276 -6.72 37.61 19.87
N ALA A 277 -5.42 37.41 20.09
CA ALA A 277 -4.81 37.57 21.40
C ALA A 277 -4.72 39.07 21.79
N PRO A 278 -5.22 39.49 22.97
CA PRO A 278 -5.14 40.88 23.43
C PRO A 278 -3.67 41.28 23.58
N GLY A 279 -3.24 42.32 22.86
CA GLY A 279 -1.85 42.80 22.79
C GLY A 279 -1.15 42.57 21.44
N GLY A 280 -1.84 42.04 20.42
CA GLY A 280 -1.33 42.07 19.05
C GLY A 280 -1.23 43.50 18.51
N PRO A 281 -0.24 43.83 17.66
CA PRO A 281 -0.19 45.14 17.00
C PRO A 281 -1.53 45.38 16.30
N ALA A 282 -2.17 46.51 16.60
CA ALA A 282 -3.37 46.93 15.89
C ALA A 282 -3.04 46.94 14.39
N ALA A 283 -3.82 46.19 13.61
CA ALA A 283 -3.65 46.08 12.16
C ALA A 283 -3.93 47.42 11.48
#